data_AF-A0A968N461-F1
#
_entry.id   AF-A0A968N461-F1
#
_cell.length_a   1.000
_cell.length_b   1.000
_cell.length_c   1.000
_cell.angle_alpha   90.00
_cell.angle_beta   90.00
_cell.angle_gamma   90.00
#
_symmetry.space_group_name_H-M   'P 1'
#
loop_
_entity.id
_entity.type
_entity.pdbx_description
1 polymer ?
#
loop_
_entity_poly.entity_id
_entity_poly.type
_entity_poly.pdbx_seq_one_letter_code
_entity_poly.pdbx_strand_id
1 'polypeptide(L)'
;MHPQAKASERVQRLRSEYWEVIRDIRVEGLVLLGESGVNLGLIRLFAWAMSGQRAYGAQPKRGRNVSLVAGLSLAGVVASAVILGAFESLSFEAFVAT
;
A
#
# COMPACT_ATOMS: atom_id res chain seq x y z
N MET A 1 15.93 -1.32 3.83
CA MET A 1 16.16 -2.74 3.43
C MET A 1 16.02 -2.81 1.91
N HIS A 2 17.11 -3.06 1.16
CA HIS A 2 17.04 -3.04 -0.30
C HIS A 2 16.26 -4.28 -0.81
N PRO A 3 15.31 -4.15 -1.77
CA PRO A 3 14.44 -5.25 -2.23
C PRO A 3 15.21 -6.50 -2.68
N GLN A 4 16.43 -6.31 -3.21
CA GLN A 4 17.29 -7.39 -3.70
C GLN A 4 17.82 -8.30 -2.58
N ALA A 5 17.90 -7.82 -1.34
CA ALA A 5 18.40 -8.61 -0.21
C ALA A 5 17.32 -9.49 0.44
N LYS A 6 16.08 -9.46 -0.05
CA LYS A 6 14.93 -10.16 0.56
C LYS A 6 15.17 -11.67 0.68
N ALA A 7 15.87 -12.27 -0.29
CA ALA A 7 16.20 -13.70 -0.31
C ALA A 7 17.53 -14.04 0.39
N SER A 8 18.28 -13.05 0.90
CA SER A 8 19.55 -13.31 1.58
C SER A 8 19.34 -14.11 2.86
N GLU A 9 20.32 -14.97 3.18
CA GLU A 9 20.30 -15.80 4.40
C GLU A 9 20.12 -14.93 5.66
N ARG A 10 20.82 -13.79 5.73
CA ARG A 10 20.69 -12.82 6.81
C ARG A 10 19.24 -12.37 7.01
N VAL A 11 18.53 -12.05 5.93
CA VAL A 11 17.13 -11.58 6.01
C VAL A 11 16.19 -12.71 6.42
N GLN A 12 16.41 -13.93 5.93
CA GLN A 12 15.60 -15.08 6.34
C GLN A 12 15.77 -15.39 7.83
N ARG A 13 17.01 -15.29 8.33
CA ARG A 13 17.31 -15.41 9.76
C ARG A 13 16.57 -14.36 10.59
N LEU A 14 16.68 -13.08 10.21
CA LEU A 14 15.97 -11.99 10.90
C LEU A 14 14.44 -12.17 10.90
N ARG A 15 13.87 -12.74 9.82
CA ARG A 15 12.44 -13.05 9.77
C ARG A 15 12.06 -14.16 10.74
N SER A 16 12.88 -15.21 10.85
CA SER A 16 12.66 -16.28 11.82
C SER A 16 12.77 -15.77 13.25
N GLU A 17 13.80 -14.97 13.55
CA GLU A 17 14.01 -14.37 14.87
C GLU A 17 12.84 -13.46 15.24
N TYR A 18 12.39 -12.61 14.30
CA TYR A 18 11.21 -11.77 14.51
C TYR A 18 9.94 -12.60 14.76
N TRP A 19 9.76 -13.69 14.03
CA TRP A 19 8.61 -14.58 14.22
C TRP A 19 8.58 -15.18 15.63
N GLU A 20 9.72 -15.65 16.15
CA GLU A 20 9.80 -16.16 17.52
C GLU A 20 9.42 -15.11 18.58
N VAL A 21 9.65 -13.81 18.31
CA VAL A 21 9.26 -12.74 19.23
C VAL A 21 7.74 -12.50 19.22
N ILE A 22 7.09 -12.55 18.06
CA ILE A 22 5.70 -12.11 17.91
C ILE A 22 4.67 -13.24 17.90
N ARG A 23 5.10 -14.50 17.75
CA ARG A 23 4.20 -15.65 17.52
C ARG A 23 3.17 -15.89 18.63
N ASP A 24 3.46 -15.47 19.85
CA ASP A 24 2.57 -15.65 21.00
C ASP A 24 1.62 -14.45 21.21
N ILE A 25 1.76 -13.38 20.42
CA ILE A 25 0.84 -12.25 20.46
C ILE A 25 -0.49 -12.69 19.85
N ARG A 26 -1.56 -12.52 20.63
CA ARG A 26 -2.93 -12.76 20.17
C ARG A 26 -3.25 -11.90 18.97
N VAL A 27 -3.78 -12.52 17.91
CA VAL A 27 -4.13 -11.82 16.66
C VAL A 27 -5.18 -10.72 16.87
N GLU A 28 -6.06 -10.84 17.87
CA GLU A 28 -7.04 -9.79 18.18
C GLU A 28 -6.40 -8.51 18.73
N GLY A 29 -5.18 -8.60 19.26
CA GLY A 29 -4.40 -7.46 19.74
C GLY A 29 -3.52 -6.81 18.67
N LEU A 30 -3.57 -7.29 17.42
CA LEU A 30 -2.73 -6.79 16.34
C LEU A 30 -3.46 -5.77 15.47
N VAL A 31 -2.79 -4.65 15.21
CA VAL A 31 -3.13 -3.70 14.16
C VAL A 31 -1.99 -3.68 13.14
N LEU A 32 -2.27 -4.11 11.92
CA LEU A 32 -1.32 -4.14 10.82
C LEU A 32 -1.37 -2.84 10.04
N LEU A 33 -0.24 -2.16 9.96
CA LEU A 33 -0.08 -0.91 9.21
C LEU A 33 0.54 -1.19 7.84
N GLY A 34 0.02 -0.55 6.80
CA GLY A 34 0.56 -0.62 5.45
C GLY A 34 0.30 0.62 4.63
N GLU A 35 1.11 0.82 3.60
CA GLU A 35 0.95 1.87 2.59
C GLU A 35 0.74 1.25 1.20
N SER A 36 -0.12 1.87 0.40
CA SER A 36 -0.23 1.59 -1.03
C SER A 36 -0.30 2.89 -1.85
N GLY A 37 0.45 2.93 -2.95
CA GLY A 37 0.44 4.05 -3.89
C GLY A 37 -0.47 3.79 -5.09
N VAL A 38 -1.31 4.76 -5.43
CA VAL A 38 -2.20 4.73 -6.61
C VAL A 38 -1.78 5.84 -7.58
N ASN A 39 -1.51 5.47 -8.84
CA ASN A 39 -1.26 6.43 -9.90
C ASN A 39 -2.59 6.81 -10.58
N LEU A 40 -3.00 8.07 -10.40
CA LEU A 40 -4.23 8.64 -10.97
C LEU A 40 -4.14 8.94 -12.47
N GLY A 41 -2.98 8.69 -13.08
CA GLY A 41 -2.80 8.75 -14.51
C GLY A 41 -3.08 7.44 -15.22
N LEU A 42 -3.43 6.35 -14.54
CA LEU A 42 -3.73 5.09 -15.23
C LEU A 42 -5.11 5.13 -15.91
N ILE A 43 -5.19 4.59 -17.13
CA ILE A 43 -6.45 4.37 -17.85
C ILE A 43 -6.70 2.87 -18.01
N ARG A 44 -7.94 2.49 -18.34
CA ARG A 44 -8.28 1.08 -18.61
C ARG A 44 -7.48 0.55 -19.80
N LEU A 45 -6.89 -0.63 -19.64
CA LEU A 45 -6.18 -1.34 -20.72
C LEU A 45 -7.12 -1.81 -21.82
N PHE A 46 -8.37 -2.13 -21.46
CA PHE A 46 -9.38 -2.65 -22.38
C PHE A 46 -10.67 -1.85 -22.27
N ALA A 47 -11.30 -1.64 -23.41
CA ALA A 47 -12.58 -0.95 -23.53
C ALA A 47 -13.39 -1.56 -24.68
N TRP A 48 -14.71 -1.42 -24.59
CA TRP A 48 -15.65 -1.97 -25.55
C TRP A 48 -16.17 -0.84 -26.44
N ALA A 49 -16.38 -1.14 -27.72
CA ALA A 49 -17.05 -0.24 -28.66
C ALA A 49 -18.03 -1.05 -29.52
N MET A 50 -19.02 -0.35 -30.09
CA MET A 50 -19.90 -0.96 -31.09
C MET A 50 -19.11 -1.40 -32.33
N SER A 51 -19.68 -2.34 -33.10
CA SER A 51 -19.06 -2.78 -34.35
C SER A 51 -18.78 -1.60 -35.29
N GLY A 52 -17.58 -1.56 -35.85
CA GLY A 52 -17.10 -0.47 -36.71
C GLY A 52 -16.60 0.78 -35.97
N GLN A 53 -16.68 0.82 -34.63
CA GLN A 53 -16.21 1.94 -33.82
C GLN A 53 -14.92 1.60 -33.07
N ARG A 54 -14.14 2.64 -32.74
CA ARG A 54 -12.94 2.52 -31.91
C ARG A 54 -13.24 2.99 -30.49
N ALA A 55 -12.81 2.22 -29.50
CA ALA A 55 -12.81 2.70 -28.11
C ALA A 55 -11.61 3.64 -27.91
N TYR A 56 -11.88 4.90 -27.57
CA TYR A 56 -10.85 5.89 -27.25
C TYR A 56 -10.70 6.04 -25.74
N GLY A 57 -9.46 6.24 -25.28
CA GLY A 57 -9.14 6.58 -23.90
C GLY A 57 -8.40 7.92 -23.86
N ALA A 58 -8.66 8.72 -22.82
CA ALA A 58 -7.94 9.95 -22.56
C ALA A 58 -7.15 9.82 -21.26
N GLN A 59 -5.84 10.07 -21.33
CA GLN A 59 -4.94 10.03 -20.18
C GLN A 59 -4.38 11.43 -19.92
N PRO A 60 -4.23 11.87 -18.64
CA PRO A 60 -3.52 13.11 -18.35
C PRO A 60 -2.05 13.03 -18.80
N LYS A 61 -1.50 14.13 -19.33
CA LYS A 61 -0.08 14.22 -19.75
C LYS A 61 0.91 13.92 -18.61
N ARG A 62 0.50 14.18 -17.36
CA ARG A 62 1.23 13.82 -16.14
C ARG A 62 0.23 13.30 -15.10
N GLY A 63 0.34 12.02 -14.74
CA GLY A 63 -0.43 11.43 -13.65
C GLY A 63 0.04 11.97 -12.30
N ARG A 64 -0.88 12.10 -11.34
CA ARG A 64 -0.55 12.35 -9.93
C ARG A 64 -0.56 11.03 -9.19
N ASN A 65 0.25 10.92 -8.14
CA ASN A 65 0.22 9.77 -7.25
C ASN A 65 -0.52 10.14 -5.97
N VAL A 66 -1.22 9.17 -5.41
CA VAL A 66 -1.87 9.23 -4.12
C VAL A 66 -1.31 8.11 -3.27
N SER A 67 -0.93 8.40 -2.03
CA SER A 67 -0.58 7.39 -1.04
C SER A 67 -1.76 7.17 -0.11
N LEU A 68 -2.14 5.91 0.07
CA LEU A 68 -3.10 5.43 1.05
C LEU A 68 -2.32 4.73 2.16
N VAL A 69 -2.53 5.13 3.41
CA VAL A 69 -2.08 4.39 4.59
C VAL A 69 -3.31 3.87 5.33
N ALA A 70 -3.25 2.64 5.82
CA ALA A 70 -4.30 2.04 6.60
C ALA A 70 -3.76 1.15 7.72
N GLY A 71 -4.46 1.20 8.86
CA GLY A 71 -4.38 0.23 9.95
C GLY A 71 -5.52 -0.76 9.87
N LEU A 72 -5.21 -2.05 9.86
CA LEU A 72 -6.18 -3.14 9.78
C LEU A 72 -6.09 -4.02 11.02
N SER A 73 -7.25 -4.38 11.57
CA SER A 73 -7.39 -5.41 12.60
C SER A 73 -8.37 -6.48 12.13
N LEU A 74 -8.58 -7.53 12.93
CA LEU A 74 -9.64 -8.51 12.67
C LEU A 74 -11.05 -7.90 12.64
N ALA A 75 -11.26 -6.75 13.28
CA ALA A 75 -12.54 -6.03 13.27
C ALA A 75 -12.72 -5.17 12.01
N GLY A 76 -11.68 -5.03 11.17
CA GLY A 76 -11.69 -4.21 9.96
C GLY A 76 -10.70 -3.04 10.00
N VAL A 77 -11.00 -1.99 9.23
CA VAL A 77 -10.17 -0.79 9.14
C VAL A 77 -10.28 0.00 10.45
N VAL A 78 -9.15 0.18 11.12
CA VAL A 78 -9.04 0.93 12.38
C VAL A 78 -8.84 2.41 12.11
N ALA A 79 -7.97 2.73 11.15
CA ALA A 79 -7.69 4.09 10.69
C ALA A 79 -7.23 4.05 9.24
N SER A 80 -7.53 5.10 8.48
CA SER A 80 -6.99 5.28 7.14
C SER A 80 -6.79 6.75 6.80
N ALA A 81 -5.79 7.03 5.97
CA ALA A 81 -5.50 8.36 5.46
C ALA A 81 -5.11 8.27 3.99
N VAL A 82 -5.54 9.28 3.23
CA VAL A 82 -5.25 9.42 1.80
C VAL A 82 -4.64 10.79 1.58
N ILE A 83 -3.45 10.83 0.99
CA ILE A 83 -2.77 12.08 0.68
C ILE A 83 -2.33 12.12 -0.79
N LEU A 84 -2.27 13.32 -1.34
CA LEU A 84 -1.69 13.53 -2.66
C LEU A 84 -0.17 13.59 -2.55
N GLY A 85 0.53 12.78 -3.33
CA GLY A 85 2.00 12.68 -3.28
C GLY A 85 2.48 11.61 -2.31
N ALA A 86 3.70 11.78 -1.82
CA ALA A 86 4.39 10.79 -0.98
C ALA A 86 3.97 10.90 0.49
N PHE A 87 3.93 9.74 1.17
CA PHE A 87 3.68 9.65 2.60
C PHE A 87 4.99 9.77 3.37
N GLU A 88 5.24 10.97 3.91
CA GLU A 88 6.49 11.32 4.60
C GLU A 88 6.34 11.22 6.12
N SER A 89 7.46 11.33 6.84
CA SER A 89 7.51 11.18 8.30
C SER A 89 6.48 12.05 9.04
N LEU A 90 6.35 13.33 8.68
CA LEU A 90 5.38 14.24 9.30
C LEU A 90 3.92 13.80 9.07
N SER A 91 3.62 13.28 7.87
CA SER A 91 2.28 12.77 7.56
C SER A 91 1.98 11.49 8.34
N PHE A 92 3.00 10.67 8.59
CA PHE A 92 2.87 9.47 9.43
C PHE A 92 2.69 9.78 10.91
N GLU A 93 3.46 10.73 11.44
CA GLU A 93 3.27 11.20 12.82
C GLU A 93 1.86 11.76 13.03
N ALA A 94 1.37 12.56 12.09
CA ALA A 94 0.00 13.06 12.12
C ALA A 94 -1.05 11.93 12.07
N PHE A 95 -0.84 10.92 11.22
CA PHE A 95 -1.73 9.78 11.10
C PHE A 95 -1.80 8.94 12.38
N VAL A 96 -0.67 8.68 13.03
CA VAL A 96 -0.62 7.91 14.29
C VAL A 96 -1.22 8.70 15.46
N ALA A 97 -1.18 10.04 15.41
CA ALA A 97 -1.77 10.91 16.42
C ALA A 97 -3.29 11.12 16.29
N THR A 98 -3.92 10.57 15.24
CA THR A 98 -5.38 10.68 14.99
C THR A 98 -6.15 9.61 15.74
#